data_AF-A0A933G3F1-F1
#
_entry.id   AF-A0A933G3F1-F1
#
_cell.length_a   1.000
_cell.length_b   1.000
_cell.length_c   1.000
_cell.angle_alpha   90.00
_cell.angle_beta   90.00
_cell.angle_gamma   90.00
#
_symmetry.space_group_name_H-M   'P 1'
#
loop_
_entity.id
_entity.type
_entity.pdbx_description
1 polymer ?
#
loop_
_entity_poly.entity_id
_entity_poly.type
_entity_poly.pdbx_seq_one_letter_code
_entity_poly.pdbx_strand_id
1 'polypeptide(L)'
;MGLFDRFKQGLAKTRDKIGRSFRSILPFGGKIDDAIIDRLEETMLADDMGPAVTARLIQEVRKAYKSGQIAETQEIIPFLQRQIVSYWPEADRQLRFAESGPTVILVVGINGSGKT
;
A
#
# COMPACT_ATOMS: atom_id res chain seq x y z
N MET A 1 -21.35 -6.97 -12.97
CA MET A 1 -20.50 -6.48 -11.86
C MET A 1 -20.04 -7.68 -11.05
N GLY A 2 -18.79 -8.09 -11.23
CA GLY A 2 -18.20 -9.21 -10.49
C GLY A 2 -17.78 -8.82 -9.07
N LEU A 3 -17.37 -9.82 -8.27
CA LEU A 3 -16.81 -9.60 -6.91
C LEU A 3 -15.61 -8.64 -6.93
N PHE A 4 -14.76 -8.74 -7.95
CA PHE A 4 -13.59 -7.88 -8.12
C PHE A 4 -13.96 -6.42 -8.41
N ASP A 5 -15.03 -6.18 -9.16
CA ASP A 5 -15.52 -4.82 -9.45
C ASP A 5 -16.03 -4.15 -8.18
N ARG A 6 -16.75 -4.90 -7.34
CA ARG A 6 -17.22 -4.42 -6.04
C ARG A 6 -16.05 -4.06 -5.11
N PHE A 7 -15.01 -4.90 -5.08
CA PHE A 7 -13.80 -4.64 -4.29
C PHE A 7 -13.08 -3.38 -4.79
N LYS A 8 -12.85 -3.25 -6.10
CA LYS A 8 -12.28 -2.04 -6.71
C LYS A 8 -13.09 -0.79 -6.40
N GLN A 9 -14.41 -0.88 -6.44
CA GLN A 9 -15.30 0.23 -6.16
C GLN A 9 -15.23 0.66 -4.69
N GLY A 10 -15.17 -0.30 -3.76
CA GLY A 10 -14.98 -0.02 -2.33
C GLY A 10 -13.66 0.71 -2.02
N LEU A 11 -12.61 0.46 -2.81
CA LEU A 11 -11.31 1.10 -2.67
C LEU A 11 -11.14 2.40 -3.48
N ALA A 12 -12.13 2.79 -4.29
CA ALA A 12 -12.01 3.90 -5.24
C ALA A 12 -11.66 5.23 -4.54
N LYS A 13 -12.31 5.54 -3.42
CA LYS A 13 -12.06 6.78 -2.66
C LYS A 13 -10.62 6.87 -2.17
N THR A 14 -10.09 5.79 -1.60
CA THR A 14 -8.71 5.71 -1.10
C THR A 14 -7.72 5.82 -2.24
N ARG A 15 -7.92 5.06 -3.32
CA ARG A 15 -7.09 5.13 -4.53
C ARG A 15 -7.03 6.54 -5.09
N ASP A 16 -8.17 7.22 -5.17
CA ASP A 16 -8.22 8.55 -5.75
C ASP A 16 -7.59 9.61 -4.81
N LYS A 17 -7.72 9.46 -3.49
CA LYS A 17 -7.03 10.30 -2.48
C LYS A 17 -5.51 10.18 -2.64
N ILE A 18 -4.97 8.97 -2.49
CA ILE A 18 -3.53 8.67 -2.59
C ILE A 18 -2.99 9.05 -3.98
N GLY A 19 -3.73 8.73 -5.03
CA GLY A 19 -3.33 9.06 -6.39
C GLY A 19 -3.25 10.57 -6.65
N ARG A 20 -4.06 11.39 -5.97
CA ARG A 20 -3.98 12.86 -6.08
C ARG A 20 -2.82 13.42 -5.26
N SER A 21 -2.65 12.97 -4.02
CA SER A 21 -1.56 13.43 -3.15
C SER A 21 -0.20 13.16 -3.80
N PHE A 22 0.02 11.95 -4.33
CA PHE A 22 1.29 11.58 -4.96
C PHE A 22 1.54 12.37 -6.26
N ARG A 23 0.51 12.58 -7.09
CA ARG A 23 0.66 13.39 -8.31
C ARG A 23 1.01 14.85 -8.05
N SER A 24 0.63 15.39 -6.88
CA SER A 24 0.98 16.78 -6.53
C SER A 24 2.46 16.98 -6.21
N ILE A 25 3.17 15.92 -5.82
CA ILE A 25 4.59 15.97 -5.43
C ILE A 25 5.52 15.29 -6.43
N LEU A 26 4.99 14.46 -7.33
CA LEU A 26 5.73 13.73 -8.37
C LEU A 26 5.38 14.28 -9.77
N PRO A 27 5.97 15.41 -10.19
CA PRO A 27 5.76 15.94 -11.53
C PRO A 27 6.33 14.98 -12.57
N PHE A 28 5.62 14.75 -13.67
CA PHE A 28 6.06 13.83 -14.74
C PHE A 28 7.38 14.31 -15.37
N GLY A 29 8.35 13.40 -15.57
CA GLY A 29 9.68 13.72 -16.11
C GLY A 29 10.58 14.50 -15.14
N GLY A 30 10.17 14.60 -13.87
CA GLY A 30 11.01 15.17 -12.82
C GLY A 30 12.16 14.23 -12.48
N LYS A 31 13.34 14.81 -12.19
CA LYS A 31 14.44 14.04 -11.61
C LYS A 31 14.12 13.73 -10.15
N ILE A 32 14.51 12.55 -9.70
CA ILE A 32 14.42 12.19 -8.28
C ILE A 32 15.56 12.89 -7.53
N ASP A 33 15.26 13.49 -6.39
CA ASP A 33 16.23 14.01 -5.43
C ASP A 33 15.77 13.70 -3.99
N ASP A 34 16.63 13.96 -3.01
CA ASP A 34 16.31 13.70 -1.60
C ASP A 34 15.10 14.53 -1.11
N ALA A 35 14.90 15.73 -1.63
CA ALA A 35 13.78 16.60 -1.23
C ALA A 35 12.41 16.06 -1.70
N ILE A 36 12.35 15.47 -2.90
CA ILE A 36 11.15 14.76 -3.38
C ILE A 36 10.87 13.54 -2.52
N ILE A 37 11.91 12.80 -2.13
CA ILE A 37 11.76 11.62 -1.28
C ILE A 37 11.28 12.00 0.13
N ASP A 38 11.78 13.10 0.71
CA ASP A 38 11.30 13.62 1.99
C ASP A 38 9.81 14.00 1.92
N ARG A 39 9.40 14.72 0.87
CA ARG A 39 7.97 15.06 0.66
C ARG A 39 7.09 13.84 0.45
N LEU A 40 7.61 12.81 -0.20
CA LEU A 40 6.90 11.54 -0.37
C LEU A 40 6.65 10.87 0.98
N GLU A 41 7.64 10.87 1.88
CA GLU A 41 7.49 10.36 3.24
C GLU A 41 6.40 11.09 4.02
N GLU A 42 6.45 12.42 4.05
CA GLU A 42 5.43 13.27 4.69
C GLU A 42 4.03 12.98 4.14
N THR A 43 3.92 12.85 2.82
CA THR A 43 2.64 12.56 2.14
C THR A 43 2.10 11.19 2.52
N MET A 44 2.96 10.16 2.57
CA MET A 44 2.57 8.81 2.96
C MET A 44 2.09 8.74 4.42
N LEU A 45 2.73 9.50 5.32
CA LEU A 45 2.29 9.60 6.72
C LEU A 45 0.93 10.31 6.84
N ALA A 46 0.71 11.39 6.08
CA ALA A 46 -0.56 12.11 6.04
C ALA A 46 -1.72 11.30 5.42
N ASP A 47 -1.40 10.28 4.62
CA ASP A 47 -2.35 9.35 4.01
C ASP A 47 -2.57 8.06 4.82
N ASP A 48 -2.21 8.06 6.10
CA ASP A 48 -2.49 6.97 7.06
C ASP A 48 -1.79 5.64 6.71
N MET A 49 -0.63 5.67 6.04
CA MET A 49 0.10 4.44 5.65
C MET A 49 0.90 3.78 6.79
N GLY A 50 0.98 4.43 7.96
CA GLY A 50 1.66 3.93 9.15
C GLY A 50 3.19 4.11 9.13
N PRO A 51 3.81 4.51 10.24
CA PRO A 51 5.20 4.96 10.27
C PRO A 51 6.21 3.86 9.90
N ALA A 52 6.00 2.63 10.36
CA ALA A 52 6.92 1.53 10.10
C ALA A 52 6.99 1.14 8.61
N VAL A 53 5.84 1.09 7.94
CA VAL A 53 5.76 0.72 6.52
C VAL A 53 6.29 1.86 5.65
N THR A 54 5.94 3.10 5.98
CA THR A 54 6.45 4.28 5.28
C THR A 54 7.96 4.36 5.37
N ALA A 55 8.55 4.29 6.57
CA ALA A 55 10.00 4.36 6.76
C ALA A 55 10.74 3.30 5.92
N ARG A 56 10.23 2.06 5.89
CA ARG A 56 10.80 0.98 5.08
C ARG A 56 10.74 1.29 3.58
N LEU A 57 9.56 1.66 3.07
CA LEU A 57 9.38 1.96 1.65
C LEU A 57 10.26 3.14 1.19
N ILE A 58 10.39 4.18 2.01
CA ILE A 58 11.22 5.34 1.72
C ILE A 58 12.71 4.96 1.66
N GLN A 59 13.18 4.10 2.58
CA GLN A 59 14.54 3.56 2.51
C GLN A 59 14.78 2.77 1.22
N GLU A 60 13.82 1.95 0.81
CA GLU A 60 13.90 1.17 -0.43
C GLU A 60 13.91 2.08 -1.68
N VAL A 61 13.11 3.16 -1.70
CA VAL A 61 13.12 4.18 -2.76
C VAL A 61 14.48 4.88 -2.83
N ARG A 62 15.03 5.34 -1.69
CA ARG A 62 16.37 5.97 -1.66
C ARG A 62 17.45 5.03 -2.18
N LYS A 63 17.40 3.75 -1.80
CA LYS A 63 18.36 2.75 -2.24
C LYS A 63 18.27 2.53 -3.76
N ALA A 64 17.06 2.37 -4.29
CA ALA A 64 16.82 2.18 -5.71
C ALA A 64 17.26 3.40 -6.53
N TYR A 65 17.00 4.61 -6.03
CA TYR A 65 17.47 5.85 -6.65
C TYR A 65 19.01 5.92 -6.66
N LYS A 66 19.65 5.71 -5.51
CA LYS A 66 21.13 5.76 -5.40
C LYS A 66 21.83 4.70 -6.23
N SER A 67 21.19 3.57 -6.49
CA SER A 67 21.73 2.52 -7.36
C SER A 67 21.42 2.72 -8.84
N GLY A 68 20.66 3.75 -9.22
CA GLY A 68 20.22 3.99 -10.58
C GLY A 68 19.13 3.03 -11.08
N GLN A 69 18.46 2.30 -10.18
CA GLN A 69 17.34 1.42 -10.54
C GLN A 69 16.08 2.22 -10.94
N ILE A 70 15.93 3.41 -10.37
CA ILE A 70 14.92 4.41 -10.76
C ILE A 70 15.63 5.76 -10.92
N ALA A 71 15.21 6.55 -11.90
CA ALA A 71 15.81 7.84 -12.23
C ALA A 71 14.78 8.97 -12.29
N GLU A 72 13.55 8.66 -12.70
CA GLU A 72 12.49 9.64 -12.92
C GLU A 72 11.32 9.43 -11.95
N THR A 73 10.69 10.52 -11.54
CA THR A 73 9.61 10.56 -10.55
C THR A 73 8.43 9.64 -10.89
N GLN A 74 8.09 9.46 -12.17
CA GLN A 74 7.02 8.55 -12.58
C GLN A 74 7.31 7.07 -12.29
N GLU A 75 8.57 6.70 -12.06
CA GLU A 75 8.98 5.33 -11.73
C GLU A 75 8.75 4.98 -10.26
N ILE A 76 8.58 5.99 -9.39
CA ILE A 76 8.38 5.80 -7.95
C ILE A 76 7.09 5.03 -7.66
N ILE A 77 5.96 5.40 -8.28
CA ILE A 77 4.67 4.73 -7.99
C ILE A 77 4.72 3.25 -8.40
N PRO A 78 5.13 2.88 -9.64
CA PRO A 78 5.32 1.47 -10.00
C PRO A 78 6.31 0.74 -9.10
N PHE A 79 7.39 1.40 -8.68
CA PHE A 79 8.36 0.82 -7.75
C PHE A 79 7.72 0.49 -6.40
N LEU A 80 7.02 1.43 -5.78
CA LEU A 80 6.32 1.24 -4.51
C LEU A 80 5.28 0.12 -4.59
N GLN A 81 4.51 0.07 -5.69
CA GLN A 81 3.53 -1.02 -5.91
C GLN A 81 4.21 -2.38 -5.89
N ARG A 82 5.35 -2.54 -6.58
CA ARG A 82 6.12 -3.80 -6.57
C ARG A 82 6.63 -4.15 -5.18
N GLN A 83 7.17 -3.17 -4.43
CA GLN A 83 7.64 -3.42 -3.07
C GLN A 83 6.51 -3.84 -2.14
N ILE A 84 5.38 -3.13 -2.15
CA ILE A 84 4.22 -3.46 -1.31
C ILE A 84 3.71 -4.88 -1.62
N VAL A 85 3.63 -5.25 -2.90
CA VAL A 85 3.24 -6.62 -3.29
C VAL A 85 4.27 -7.65 -2.80
N SER A 86 5.56 -7.33 -2.84
CA SER A 86 6.62 -8.22 -2.36
C SER A 86 6.56 -8.52 -0.85
N TYR A 87 5.95 -7.63 -0.06
CA TYR A 87 5.74 -7.85 1.37
C TYR A 87 4.68 -8.91 1.67
N TRP A 88 3.99 -9.39 0.64
CA TRP A 88 2.95 -10.40 0.74
C TRP A 88 3.49 -11.77 0.30
N PRO A 89 4.21 -12.51 1.17
CA PRO A 89 4.77 -13.79 0.81
C PRO A 89 3.66 -14.79 0.47
N GLU A 90 4.00 -15.80 -0.32
CA GLU A 90 3.15 -16.96 -0.49
C GLU A 90 2.89 -17.59 0.87
N ALA A 91 1.62 -17.70 1.24
CA ALA A 91 1.20 -18.33 2.47
C ALA A 91 -0.23 -18.83 2.29
N ASP A 92 -0.50 -20.00 2.87
CA ASP A 92 -1.86 -20.53 2.97
C ASP A 92 -2.67 -19.67 3.93
N ARG A 93 -3.54 -18.83 3.36
CA ARG A 93 -4.45 -17.94 4.07
C ARG A 93 -5.90 -18.43 3.98
N GLN A 94 -6.11 -19.69 3.59
CA GLN A 94 -7.45 -20.26 3.57
C GLN A 94 -7.97 -20.40 4.99
N LEU A 95 -9.27 -20.19 5.15
CA LEU A 95 -9.94 -20.53 6.39
C LEU A 95 -9.85 -22.04 6.61
N ARG A 96 -9.46 -22.44 7.81
CA ARG A 96 -9.49 -23.84 8.23
C ARG A 96 -10.91 -24.19 8.67
N PHE A 97 -11.51 -25.18 8.04
CA PHE A 97 -12.83 -25.69 8.37
C PHE A 97 -12.71 -27.05 9.07
N ALA A 98 -13.66 -27.36 9.95
CA ALA A 98 -13.71 -28.67 10.60
C ALA A 98 -14.04 -29.77 9.57
N GLU A 99 -13.32 -30.89 9.62
CA GLU A 99 -13.56 -32.04 8.72
C GLU A 99 -14.90 -32.74 8.99
N SER A 100 -15.38 -32.68 10.23
CA SER A 100 -16.69 -33.17 10.63
C SER A 100 -17.25 -32.34 11.79
N GLY A 101 -18.58 -32.32 11.94
CA GLY A 101 -19.25 -31.45 12.91
C GLY A 101 -19.23 -29.97 12.51
N PRO A 102 -19.69 -29.06 13.41
CA PRO A 102 -19.75 -27.64 13.10
C PRO A 102 -18.35 -26.98 13.11
N THR A 103 -18.10 -26.06 12.19
CA THR A 103 -16.96 -25.14 12.28
C THR A 103 -17.31 -24.00 13.24
N VAL A 104 -16.50 -23.81 14.29
CA VAL A 104 -16.67 -22.71 15.26
C VAL A 104 -15.69 -21.59 14.91
N ILE A 105 -16.21 -20.40 14.58
CA ILE A 105 -15.43 -19.19 14.30
C ILE A 105 -15.63 -18.19 15.43
N LEU A 106 -14.58 -17.91 16.19
CA LEU A 106 -14.59 -16.87 17.22
C LEU A 106 -14.19 -15.53 16.60
N VAL A 107 -15.15 -14.61 16.47
CA VAL A 107 -14.90 -13.25 15.98
C VAL A 107 -14.65 -12.32 17.17
N VAL A 108 -13.46 -11.71 17.23
CA VAL A 108 -13.06 -10.77 18.29
C VAL A 108 -12.78 -9.38 17.73
N GLY A 109 -13.13 -8.34 18.49
CA GLY A 109 -12.89 -6.95 18.11
C GLY A 109 -13.53 -5.97 19.09
N ILE A 110 -13.11 -4.71 19.04
CA ILE A 110 -13.71 -3.64 19.86
C ILE A 110 -15.15 -3.32 19.43
N ASN A 111 -15.93 -2.67 20.29
CA ASN A 111 -17.28 -2.21 19.95
C ASN A 111 -17.24 -1.21 18.77
N GLY A 112 -18.21 -1.34 17.85
CA GLY A 112 -18.29 -0.48 16.66
C GLY A 112 -17.42 -0.90 15.46
N SER A 113 -16.63 -1.98 15.57
CA SER A 113 -15.76 -2.47 14.48
C SER A 113 -16.46 -3.28 13.38
N GLY A 114 -17.79 -3.46 13.44
CA GLY A 114 -18.55 -4.24 12.46
C GLY A 114 -18.52 -5.76 12.68
N LYS A 115 -18.29 -6.21 13.92
CA LYS A 115 -18.33 -7.63 14.34
C LYS A 115 -19.73 -8.29 14.33
N THR A 116 -20.80 -7.54 14.05
CA THR A 116 -22.21 -7.99 13.99
C THR A 116 -22.77 -7.61 12.63
#